data_AF-A0A482YAJ6-F1
#
_entry.id   AF-A0A482YAJ6-F1
#
_cell.length_a   1.000
_cell.length_b   1.000
_cell.length_c   1.000
_cell.angle_alpha   90.00
_cell.angle_beta   90.00
_cell.angle_gamma   90.00
#
_symmetry.space_group_name_H-M   'P 1'
#
loop_
_entity.id
_entity.type
_entity.pdbx_description
1 polymer ?
#
loop_
_entity_poly.entity_id
_entity_poly.type
_entity_poly.pdbx_seq_one_letter_code
_entity_poly.pdbx_strand_id
1 'polypeptide(L)'
;MTGLKTVVRRGFAGGGVATLLLAALFAVGGGTEPTTLLLAGWLAVVGLSLLLAGRREHLTVGGRTFGWPRVAAIGISVLAVGSSAFGLSRLGQFAVGSTMWLLTGLVTLFVLGYLAWFALECWRGGWHLDDAMFAVE
;
A
#
# COMPACT_ATOMS: atom_id res chain seq x y z
N MET A 1 14.57 -19.60 4.28
CA MET A 1 14.44 -18.13 4.03
C MET A 1 15.51 -17.60 3.08
N THR A 2 15.13 -17.22 1.85
CA THR A 2 16.00 -16.52 0.89
C THR A 2 16.23 -15.07 1.31
N GLY A 3 17.42 -14.51 1.09
CA GLY A 3 17.76 -13.13 1.52
C GLY A 3 16.82 -12.05 0.94
N LEU A 4 16.29 -12.27 -0.27
CA LEU A 4 15.36 -11.36 -0.94
C LEU A 4 14.00 -11.27 -0.24
N LYS A 5 13.45 -12.41 0.23
CA LYS A 5 12.19 -12.46 1.01
C LYS A 5 12.30 -11.60 2.27
N THR A 6 13.45 -11.64 2.94
CA THR A 6 13.71 -10.82 4.13
C THR A 6 13.73 -9.33 3.79
N VAL A 7 14.35 -8.92 2.68
CA VAL A 7 14.37 -7.53 2.22
C VAL A 7 12.95 -7.03 1.92
N VAL A 8 12.17 -7.82 1.18
CA VAL A 8 10.77 -7.47 0.84
C VAL A 8 9.91 -7.33 2.10
N ARG A 9 9.98 -8.29 3.03
CA ARG A 9 9.24 -8.23 4.30
C ARG A 9 9.65 -7.06 5.18
N ARG A 10 10.93 -6.71 5.19
CA ARG A 10 11.44 -5.53 5.91
C ARG A 10 11.00 -4.23 5.25
N GLY A 11 10.92 -4.21 3.92
CA GLY A 11 10.33 -3.11 3.14
C GLY A 11 8.85 -2.92 3.48
N PHE A 12 8.07 -4.01 3.55
CA PHE A 12 6.68 -3.98 3.99
C PHE A 12 6.51 -3.49 5.42
N ALA A 13 7.32 -3.98 6.35
CA ALA A 13 7.29 -3.53 7.74
C ALA A 13 7.66 -2.04 7.85
N GLY A 14 8.71 -1.60 7.15
CA GLY A 14 9.13 -0.20 7.13
C GLY A 14 8.08 0.73 6.50
N GLY A 15 7.54 0.35 5.35
CA GLY A 15 6.45 1.07 4.69
C GLY A 15 5.18 1.12 5.55
N GLY A 16 4.83 0.02 6.20
CA GLY A 16 3.72 -0.04 7.16
C GLY A 16 3.90 0.92 8.32
N VAL A 17 5.08 0.93 8.96
CA VAL A 17 5.41 1.87 10.04
C VAL A 17 5.34 3.32 9.56
N ALA A 18 5.96 3.64 8.42
CA ALA A 18 5.91 4.99 7.86
C ALA A 18 4.48 5.45 7.58
N THR A 19 3.65 4.56 7.02
CA THR A 19 2.23 4.85 6.75
C THR A 19 1.44 5.06 8.04
N LEU A 20 1.70 4.29 9.10
CA LEU A 20 1.06 4.46 10.41
C LEU A 20 1.49 5.76 11.09
N LEU A 21 2.77 6.14 10.99
CA LEU A 21 3.25 7.43 11.48
C LEU A 21 2.55 8.58 10.75
N LEU A 22 2.39 8.46 9.43
CA LEU A 22 1.65 9.45 8.65
C LEU A 22 0.17 9.53 9.09
N ALA A 23 -0.48 8.38 9.31
CA ALA A 23 -1.84 8.33 9.84
C ALA A 23 -1.95 9.02 11.21
N ALA A 24 -1.00 8.78 12.12
CA ALA A 24 -0.96 9.41 13.43
C ALA A 24 -0.74 10.92 13.33
N LEU A 25 0.13 11.39 12.44
CA LEU A 25 0.33 12.81 12.17
C LEU A 25 -0.96 13.48 11.68
N PHE A 26 -1.70 12.84 10.78
CA PHE A 26 -3.01 13.33 10.34
C PHE A 26 -4.05 13.32 11.46
N ALA A 27 -4.02 12.32 12.35
CA ALA A 27 -4.97 12.23 13.46
C ALA A 27 -4.71 13.25 14.58
N VAL A 28 -3.44 13.61 14.83
CA VAL A 28 -3.04 14.53 15.90
C VAL A 28 -2.96 15.98 15.41
N GLY A 29 -2.44 16.19 14.20
CA GLY A 29 -2.26 17.53 13.61
C GLY A 29 -3.41 17.98 12.71
N GLY A 30 -4.24 17.06 12.23
CA GLY A 30 -5.43 17.36 11.47
C GLY A 30 -6.60 17.67 12.39
N GLY A 31 -7.31 18.76 12.15
CA GLY A 31 -8.54 19.06 12.88
C GLY A 31 -9.56 17.91 12.79
N THR A 32 -10.63 17.97 13.59
CA THR A 32 -11.69 16.94 13.64
C THR A 32 -12.59 16.91 12.41
N GLU A 33 -12.09 17.36 11.26
CA GLU A 33 -12.80 17.33 10.00
C GLU A 33 -13.01 15.88 9.53
N PRO A 34 -14.22 15.52 9.06
CA PRO A 34 -14.54 14.16 8.66
C PRO A 34 -13.60 13.60 7.59
N THR A 35 -13.16 14.45 6.67
CA THR A 35 -12.22 14.14 5.58
C THR A 35 -10.85 13.74 6.11
N THR A 36 -10.37 14.42 7.15
CA THR A 36 -9.05 14.16 7.76
C THR A 36 -9.06 12.88 8.58
N LEU A 37 -10.17 12.63 9.30
CA LEU A 37 -10.39 11.37 10.01
C LEU A 37 -10.50 10.19 9.04
N LEU A 38 -11.19 10.36 7.91
CA LEU A 38 -11.28 9.35 6.87
C LEU A 38 -9.91 9.02 6.27
N LEU A 39 -9.10 10.05 6.00
CA LEU A 39 -7.71 9.90 5.53
C LEU A 39 -6.83 9.17 6.55
N ALA A 40 -6.89 9.57 7.81
CA ALA A 40 -6.13 8.93 8.88
C ALA A 40 -6.54 7.45 9.06
N GLY A 41 -7.85 7.16 9.07
CA GLY A 41 -8.36 5.79 9.17
C GLY A 41 -7.95 4.93 7.98
N TRP A 42 -8.03 5.49 6.78
CA TRP A 42 -7.56 4.83 5.55
C TRP A 42 -6.06 4.47 5.62
N LEU A 43 -5.21 5.44 5.96
CA LEU A 43 -3.77 5.22 6.11
C LEU A 43 -3.47 4.22 7.22
N ALA A 44 -4.25 4.24 8.30
CA ALA A 44 -4.11 3.27 9.38
C ALA A 44 -4.38 1.83 8.90
N VAL A 45 -5.45 1.62 8.11
CA VAL A 45 -5.79 0.31 7.54
C VAL A 45 -4.69 -0.19 6.59
N VAL A 46 -4.18 0.68 5.72
CA VAL A 46 -3.08 0.34 4.82
C VAL A 46 -1.82 -0.01 5.61
N GLY A 47 -1.42 0.87 6.55
CA GLY A 47 -0.21 0.70 7.35
C GLY A 47 -0.23 -0.58 8.19
N LEU A 48 -1.38 -0.90 8.80
CA LEU A 48 -1.59 -2.16 9.53
C LEU A 48 -1.45 -3.37 8.61
N SER A 49 -2.06 -3.33 7.43
CA SER A 49 -2.01 -4.43 6.46
C SER A 49 -0.58 -4.71 6.00
N LEU A 50 0.19 -3.67 5.67
CA LEU A 50 1.59 -3.79 5.26
C LEU A 50 2.49 -4.26 6.41
N LEU A 51 2.27 -3.73 7.63
CA LEU A 51 3.02 -4.14 8.81
C LEU A 51 2.77 -5.61 9.16
N LEU A 52 1.51 -6.06 9.08
CA LEU A 52 1.13 -7.44 9.31
C LEU A 52 1.74 -8.35 8.25
N ALA A 53 1.71 -7.98 6.97
CA ALA A 53 2.38 -8.73 5.90
C ALA A 53 3.91 -8.81 6.11
N GLY A 54 4.53 -7.74 6.60
CA GLY A 54 5.96 -7.73 6.91
C GLY A 54 6.36 -8.59 8.10
N ARG A 55 5.49 -8.73 9.12
CA ARG A 55 5.82 -9.39 10.40
C ARG A 55 5.25 -10.78 10.59
N ARG A 56 4.09 -11.08 10.01
CA ARG A 56 3.36 -12.35 10.18
C ARG A 56 3.44 -13.13 8.87
N GLU A 57 3.68 -14.43 8.97
CA GLU A 57 3.71 -15.31 7.79
C GLU A 57 2.32 -15.83 7.46
N HIS A 58 1.54 -16.14 8.49
CA HIS A 58 0.13 -16.54 8.41
C HIS A 58 -0.74 -15.58 9.20
N LEU A 59 -1.88 -15.20 8.61
CA LEU A 59 -2.90 -14.37 9.24
C LEU A 59 -4.25 -15.08 9.13
N THR A 60 -4.85 -15.39 10.27
CA THR A 60 -6.19 -15.97 10.36
C THR A 60 -7.22 -14.85 10.33
N VAL A 61 -8.03 -14.79 9.28
CA VAL A 61 -9.15 -13.86 9.14
C VAL A 61 -10.43 -14.67 8.97
N GLY A 62 -11.37 -14.56 9.92
CA GLY A 62 -12.66 -15.25 9.85
C GLY A 62 -12.55 -16.78 9.73
N GLY A 63 -11.57 -17.40 10.40
CA GLY A 63 -11.36 -18.86 10.38
C GLY A 63 -10.59 -19.39 9.16
N ARG A 64 -10.19 -18.54 8.21
CA ARG A 64 -9.30 -18.92 7.09
C ARG A 64 -7.89 -18.36 7.30
N THR A 65 -6.89 -19.21 7.13
CA THR A 65 -5.47 -18.81 7.11
C THR A 65 -5.12 -18.21 5.75
N PHE A 66 -4.65 -16.97 5.76
CA PHE A 66 -4.10 -16.30 4.60
C PHE A 66 -2.60 -16.14 4.78
N GLY A 67 -1.85 -16.53 3.76
CA GLY A 67 -0.43 -16.20 3.68
C GLY A 67 -0.21 -14.70 3.59
N TRP A 68 0.93 -14.25 4.10
CA TRP A 68 1.39 -12.87 4.00
C TRP A 68 1.31 -12.25 2.58
N PRO A 69 1.49 -12.97 1.44
CA PRO A 69 1.41 -12.37 0.11
C PRO A 69 0.02 -11.81 -0.20
N ARG A 70 -1.04 -12.54 0.20
CA ARG A 70 -2.42 -12.10 -0.03
C ARG A 70 -2.77 -10.88 0.81
N VAL A 71 -2.27 -10.80 2.04
CA VAL A 71 -2.49 -9.64 2.90
C VAL A 71 -1.74 -8.42 2.36
N ALA A 72 -0.51 -8.61 1.86
CA ALA A 72 0.24 -7.57 1.19
C ALA A 72 -0.51 -7.05 -0.05
N ALA A 73 -1.01 -7.96 -0.89
CA ALA A 73 -1.80 -7.61 -2.06
C ALA A 73 -3.01 -6.75 -1.70
N ILE A 74 -3.80 -7.16 -0.70
CA ILE A 74 -4.96 -6.39 -0.22
C ILE A 74 -4.53 -4.99 0.25
N GLY A 75 -3.49 -4.89 1.09
CA GLY A 75 -3.01 -3.61 1.60
C GLY A 75 -2.57 -2.65 0.49
N ILE A 76 -1.88 -3.16 -0.53
CA ILE A 76 -1.43 -2.38 -1.69
C ILE A 76 -2.61 -2.01 -2.60
N SER A 77 -3.54 -2.93 -2.85
CA SER A 77 -4.73 -2.64 -3.65
C SER A 77 -5.59 -1.56 -3.00
N VAL A 78 -5.78 -1.66 -1.68
CA VAL A 78 -6.40 -0.59 -0.90
C VAL A 78 -5.61 0.69 -1.15
N LEU A 79 -4.33 0.76 -0.79
CA LEU A 79 -3.49 1.97 -0.99
C LEU A 79 -3.61 2.57 -2.40
N ALA A 80 -3.59 1.76 -3.45
CA ALA A 80 -3.72 2.20 -4.83
C ALA A 80 -5.08 2.83 -5.12
N VAL A 81 -6.19 2.25 -4.64
CA VAL A 81 -7.54 2.80 -4.82
C VAL A 81 -7.67 4.16 -4.14
N GLY A 82 -7.27 4.29 -2.88
CA GLY A 82 -7.36 5.58 -2.18
C GLY A 82 -6.42 6.63 -2.74
N SER A 83 -5.19 6.25 -3.11
CA SER A 83 -4.25 7.16 -3.77
C SER A 83 -4.78 7.63 -5.12
N SER A 84 -5.44 6.75 -5.88
CA SER A 84 -6.08 7.11 -7.15
C SER A 84 -7.24 8.06 -6.93
N ALA A 85 -8.14 7.78 -5.99
CA ALA A 85 -9.27 8.62 -5.68
C ALA A 85 -8.84 10.03 -5.23
N PHE A 86 -7.87 10.11 -4.32
CA PHE A 86 -7.31 11.39 -3.87
C PHE A 86 -6.52 12.10 -4.98
N GLY A 87 -5.67 11.36 -5.70
CA GLY A 87 -4.84 11.90 -6.79
C GLY A 87 -5.67 12.47 -7.94
N LEU A 88 -6.71 11.74 -8.38
CA LEU A 88 -7.64 12.21 -9.42
C LEU A 88 -8.45 13.42 -8.97
N SER A 89 -8.92 13.43 -7.72
CA SER A 89 -9.65 14.58 -7.15
C SER A 89 -8.80 15.85 -7.10
N ARG A 90 -7.49 15.72 -6.85
CA ARG A 90 -6.53 16.82 -6.83
C ARG A 90 -6.02 17.21 -8.22
N LEU A 91 -5.90 16.26 -9.15
CA LEU A 91 -5.46 16.52 -10.54
C LEU A 91 -6.35 17.56 -11.23
N GLY A 92 -7.66 17.55 -10.96
CA GLY A 92 -8.58 18.58 -11.45
C GLY A 92 -8.32 19.98 -10.90
N GLN A 93 -7.77 20.10 -9.69
CA GLN A 93 -7.39 21.39 -9.09
C GLN A 93 -6.06 21.94 -9.63
N PHE A 94 -5.18 21.05 -10.10
CA PHE A 94 -3.86 21.41 -10.65
C PHE A 94 -3.83 21.47 -12.18
N ALA A 95 -4.98 21.35 -12.85
CA ALA A 95 -5.12 21.45 -14.31
C ALA A 95 -4.85 22.87 -14.82
N VAL A 96 -3.63 23.37 -14.59
CA VAL A 96 -3.15 24.69 -15.01
C VAL A 96 -2.33 24.56 -16.31
N GLY A 97 -2.34 23.40 -16.97
CA GLY A 97 -1.65 23.21 -18.25
C GLY A 97 -0.13 23.35 -18.19
N SER A 98 0.49 23.21 -17.01
CA SER A 98 1.94 23.28 -16.86
C SER A 98 2.60 21.92 -17.12
N THR A 99 3.81 21.92 -17.69
CA THR A 99 4.62 20.70 -17.87
C THR A 99 4.82 19.93 -16.56
N MET A 100 4.86 20.64 -15.43
CA MET A 100 4.98 20.04 -14.11
C MET A 100 3.76 19.20 -13.72
N TRP A 101 2.56 19.64 -14.12
CA TRP A 101 1.32 18.86 -13.92
C TRP A 101 1.33 17.54 -14.69
N LEU A 102 1.77 17.57 -15.96
CA LEU A 102 1.89 16.36 -16.78
C LEU A 102 2.89 15.37 -16.18
N LEU A 103 4.02 15.87 -15.67
CA LEU A 103 5.04 15.03 -15.05
C LEU A 103 4.54 14.41 -13.73
N THR A 104 3.86 15.19 -12.88
CA THR A 104 3.21 14.67 -11.67
C THR A 104 2.14 13.63 -12.01
N GLY A 105 1.33 13.87 -13.03
CA GLY A 105 0.34 12.91 -13.52
C GLY A 105 0.97 11.61 -14.00
N LEU A 106 2.04 11.69 -14.81
CA LEU A 106 2.76 10.54 -15.33
C LEU A 106 3.41 9.71 -14.21
N VAL A 107 4.09 10.36 -13.25
CA VAL A 107 4.68 9.68 -12.09
C VAL A 107 3.59 9.01 -11.25
N THR A 108 2.46 9.68 -11.04
CA THR A 108 1.34 9.12 -10.28
C THR A 108 0.78 7.86 -10.96
N LEU A 109 0.55 7.91 -12.28
CA LEU A 109 0.10 6.75 -13.05
C LEU A 109 1.13 5.61 -13.02
N PHE A 110 2.42 5.94 -13.14
CA PHE A 110 3.49 4.95 -13.06
C PHE A 110 3.52 4.26 -11.69
N VAL A 111 3.44 5.02 -10.59
CA VAL A 111 3.41 4.49 -9.23
C VAL A 111 2.16 3.62 -9.01
N LEU A 112 0.99 4.07 -9.45
CA LEU A 112 -0.26 3.30 -9.35
C LEU A 112 -0.19 2.00 -10.16
N GLY A 113 0.32 2.07 -11.38
CA GLY A 113 0.55 0.90 -12.23
C GLY A 113 1.51 -0.10 -11.60
N TYR A 114 2.62 0.40 -11.03
CA TYR A 114 3.58 -0.42 -10.31
C TYR A 114 2.97 -1.09 -9.08
N LEU A 115 2.22 -0.36 -8.26
CA LEU A 115 1.54 -0.90 -7.09
C LEU A 115 0.49 -1.96 -7.48
N ALA A 116 -0.30 -1.71 -8.52
CA ALA A 116 -1.30 -2.65 -9.02
C ALA A 116 -0.64 -3.93 -9.57
N TRP A 117 0.43 -3.79 -10.34
CA TRP A 117 1.23 -4.91 -10.83
C TRP A 117 1.81 -5.73 -9.67
N PHE A 118 2.41 -5.06 -8.68
CA PHE A 118 3.01 -5.74 -7.55
C PHE A 118 1.97 -6.41 -6.63
N ALA A 119 0.79 -5.82 -6.48
CA ALA A 119 -0.34 -6.46 -5.80
C ALA A 119 -0.80 -7.74 -6.53
N LEU A 120 -0.84 -7.72 -7.87
CA LEU A 120 -1.15 -8.90 -8.69
C LEU A 120 -0.10 -10.00 -8.54
N GLU A 121 1.19 -9.66 -8.52
CA GLU A 121 2.29 -10.60 -8.23
C GLU A 121 2.12 -11.25 -6.85
N CYS A 122 1.86 -10.44 -5.83
CA CYS A 122 1.62 -10.92 -4.47
C CYS A 122 0.35 -11.79 -4.37
N TRP A 123 -0.70 -11.48 -5.14
CA TRP A 123 -1.95 -12.23 -5.15
C TRP A 123 -1.81 -13.60 -5.84
N ARG A 124 -1.09 -13.64 -6.96
CA ARG A 124 -0.83 -14.86 -7.74
C ARG A 124 0.26 -15.74 -7.13
N GLY A 125 1.08 -15.19 -6.23
CA GLY A 125 2.16 -15.92 -5.56
C GLY A 125 3.41 -16.07 -6.42
N GLY A 126 3.65 -15.11 -7.32
CA GLY A 126 4.77 -15.12 -8.26
C GLY A 126 4.34 -15.51 -9.67
N TRP A 127 4.24 -14.52 -10.56
CA TRP A 127 4.08 -14.71 -12.00
C TRP A 127 5.35 -14.32 -12.75
N HIS A 128 5.91 -13.13 -12.47
CA HIS A 128 7.24 -12.73 -12.95
C HIS A 128 8.33 -12.89 -11.89
N LEU A 129 7.94 -12.87 -10.62
CA LEU A 129 8.84 -12.99 -9.49
C LEU A 129 8.83 -14.44 -8.96
N ASP A 130 10.01 -14.93 -8.58
CA ASP A 130 10.23 -16.31 -8.10
C ASP A 130 9.20 -16.69 -7.01
N ASP A 131 8.48 -17.79 -7.24
CA ASP A 131 7.43 -18.31 -6.37
C ASP A 131 7.97 -18.69 -4.99
N ALA A 132 9.26 -19.07 -4.91
CA ALA A 132 9.97 -19.30 -3.65
C ALA A 132 10.01 -18.04 -2.75
N MET A 133 9.85 -16.85 -3.32
CA MET A 133 9.76 -15.60 -2.55
C MET A 133 8.42 -15.48 -1.82
N PHE A 134 7.32 -15.95 -2.42
CA PHE A 134 5.97 -15.85 -1.88
C PHE A 134 5.53 -17.10 -1.10
N ALA A 135 6.29 -18.19 -1.20
CA ALA A 135 6.08 -19.39 -0.42
C ALA A 135 6.02 -19.06 1.08
N VAL A 136 5.02 -19.64 1.76
CA VAL A 136 4.83 -19.52 3.20
C VAL A 136 5.26 -20.84 3.82
N GLU A 137 6.16 -20.78 4.80
CA GLU A 137 6.69 -21.94 5.52
C GLU A 137 5.73 -22.34 6.67
#